data_AF-A0A6A7C8S5-F1
#
_entry.id   AF-A0A6A7C8S5-F1
#
_cell.length_a   1.000
_cell.length_b   1.000
_cell.length_c   1.000
_cell.angle_alpha   90.00
_cell.angle_beta   90.00
_cell.angle_gamma   90.00
#
_symmetry.space_group_name_H-M   'P 1'
#
loop_
_entity.id
_entity.type
_entity.pdbx_description
1 polymer ?
#
loop_
_entity_poly.entity_id
_entity_poly.type
_entity_poly.pdbx_seq_one_letter_code
_entity_poly.pdbx_strand_id
1 'polypeptide(L)'
;IDTSSVLLLPDLEKFREGTILVSERFGFKYDVFRSYTAARDTKGTIKTLHKYDSEEPQLYAAALAYFTSSTEILKEAGDEVEKVLKKIDEDGLMASLQVIQTLSVTHVATMGLVKRYLSTVVQREQDEIANNRRLIDIYRKDTTTKLGEIEELSTTPVSFSATRCSTCDMTLDLPIVHFLCKPSHHQRCLKELECPICAPKNATVRQVKKAQEESASRHGLFWDDLQKS
;
A
#
# COMPACT_ATOMS: atom_id res chain seq x y z
N ILE A 1 43.28 -12.16 0.88
CA ILE A 1 42.75 -13.48 1.28
C ILE A 1 41.28 -13.46 0.90
N ASP A 2 40.88 -14.38 0.03
CA ASP A 2 39.57 -14.36 -0.63
C ASP A 2 38.45 -14.57 0.40
N THR A 3 37.42 -13.72 0.40
CA THR A 3 36.31 -13.76 1.38
C THR A 3 35.54 -15.08 1.34
N SER A 4 35.42 -15.65 0.15
CA SER A 4 34.88 -16.98 -0.12
C SER A 4 35.72 -18.10 0.53
N SER A 5 37.05 -17.97 0.53
CA SER A 5 37.94 -18.99 1.13
C SER A 5 37.85 -19.04 2.67
N VAL A 6 37.58 -17.90 3.32
CA VAL A 6 37.43 -17.79 4.77
C VAL A 6 36.07 -18.30 5.27
N LEU A 7 35.03 -18.27 4.44
CA LEU A 7 33.70 -18.83 4.74
C LEU A 7 33.62 -20.34 4.46
N LEU A 8 34.31 -20.83 3.44
CA LEU A 8 34.33 -22.25 3.09
C LEU A 8 35.08 -23.11 4.13
N LEU A 9 36.13 -22.58 4.75
CA LEU A 9 36.94 -23.32 5.73
C LEU A 9 36.15 -23.73 7.00
N PRO A 10 35.40 -22.83 7.67
CA PRO A 10 34.54 -23.19 8.81
C PRO A 10 33.38 -24.13 8.42
N ASP A 11 32.83 -23.96 7.21
CA ASP A 11 31.71 -24.77 6.72
C ASP A 11 32.15 -26.21 6.40
N LEU A 12 33.36 -26.38 5.87
CA LEU A 12 34.01 -27.67 5.65
C LEU A 12 34.42 -28.35 6.96
N GLU A 13 34.84 -27.60 7.98
CA GLU A 13 35.28 -28.11 9.29
C GLU A 13 34.13 -28.27 10.32
N LYS A 14 32.88 -27.95 9.95
CA LYS A 14 31.70 -27.91 10.85
C LYS A 14 31.92 -27.04 12.10
N PHE A 15 32.80 -26.05 12.03
CA PHE A 15 33.15 -25.19 13.16
C PHE A 15 32.15 -24.03 13.28
N ARG A 16 31.02 -24.32 13.92
CA ARG A 16 29.82 -23.46 14.01
C ARG A 16 30.07 -22.07 14.60
N GLU A 17 30.87 -21.98 15.66
CA GLU A 17 31.18 -20.71 16.30
C GLU A 17 32.00 -19.80 15.38
N GLY A 18 32.89 -20.38 14.56
CA GLY A 18 33.64 -19.65 13.55
C GLY A 18 32.76 -19.15 12.42
N THR A 19 31.81 -19.95 11.94
CA THR A 19 30.86 -19.51 10.89
C THR A 19 29.98 -18.36 11.37
N ILE A 20 29.45 -18.43 12.59
CA ILE A 20 28.63 -17.34 13.16
C ILE A 20 29.47 -16.05 13.29
N LEU A 21 30.68 -16.15 13.82
CA LEU A 21 31.55 -14.99 14.06
C LEU A 21 32.11 -14.37 12.77
N VAL A 22 32.33 -15.19 11.74
CA VAL A 22 32.71 -14.75 10.40
C VAL A 22 31.50 -14.11 9.71
N SER A 23 30.33 -14.75 9.68
CA SER A 23 29.12 -14.21 9.06
C SER A 23 28.62 -12.92 9.73
N GLU A 24 28.74 -12.79 11.05
CA GLU A 24 28.47 -11.52 11.77
C GLU A 24 29.44 -10.40 11.38
N ARG A 25 30.72 -10.74 11.17
CA ARG A 25 31.75 -9.78 10.76
C ARG A 25 31.62 -9.34 9.30
N PHE A 26 31.05 -10.19 8.45
CA PHE A 26 30.83 -9.92 7.03
C PHE A 26 29.41 -9.44 6.69
N GLY A 27 28.50 -9.36 7.66
CA GLY A 27 27.15 -8.82 7.47
C GLY A 27 26.17 -9.75 6.75
N PHE A 28 26.49 -11.04 6.62
CA PHE A 28 25.60 -12.03 5.99
C PHE A 28 24.56 -12.55 6.99
N LYS A 29 23.49 -11.77 7.18
CA LYS A 29 22.41 -12.01 8.16
C LYS A 29 21.64 -13.29 7.88
N TYR A 30 21.45 -13.60 6.60
CA TYR A 30 20.82 -14.84 6.13
C TYR A 30 21.63 -16.09 6.50
N ASP A 31 22.96 -16.03 6.49
CA ASP A 31 23.82 -17.16 6.86
C ASP A 31 23.86 -17.37 8.38
N VAL A 32 23.82 -16.28 9.15
CA VAL A 32 23.64 -16.34 10.61
C VAL A 32 22.30 -17.02 10.94
N PHE A 33 21.22 -16.60 10.28
CA PHE A 33 19.90 -17.22 10.43
C PHE A 33 19.90 -18.72 10.04
N ARG A 34 20.55 -19.07 8.92
CA ARG A 34 20.72 -20.48 8.49
C ARG A 34 21.51 -21.32 9.50
N SER A 35 22.52 -20.75 10.14
CA SER A 35 23.31 -21.45 11.15
C SER A 35 22.49 -21.76 12.42
N TYR A 36 21.66 -20.81 12.89
CA TYR A 36 20.78 -21.01 14.05
C TYR A 36 19.65 -22.00 13.75
N THR A 37 19.05 -21.92 12.57
CA THR A 37 18.02 -22.88 12.13
C THR A 37 18.60 -24.29 11.98
N ALA A 38 19.82 -24.44 11.44
CA ALA A 38 20.54 -25.72 11.36
C ALA A 38 20.94 -26.27 12.75
N ALA A 39 21.22 -25.38 13.72
CA ALA A 39 21.51 -25.75 15.10
C ALA A 39 20.26 -26.11 15.93
N ARG A 40 19.05 -25.92 15.38
CA ARG A 40 17.77 -26.04 16.09
C ARG A 40 17.59 -25.12 17.29
N ASP A 41 18.29 -23.97 17.30
CA ASP A 41 18.14 -22.97 18.36
C ASP A 41 17.02 -21.98 18.03
N THR A 42 15.82 -22.30 18.51
CA THR A 42 14.60 -21.50 18.30
C THR A 42 14.69 -20.12 18.96
N LYS A 43 15.31 -20.03 20.15
CA LYS A 43 15.47 -18.79 20.92
C LYS A 43 16.52 -17.86 20.30
N GLY A 44 17.62 -18.42 19.80
CA GLY A 44 18.61 -17.67 19.02
C GLY A 44 18.02 -17.12 17.72
N THR A 45 17.19 -17.92 17.05
CA THR A 45 16.47 -17.54 15.82
C THR A 45 15.49 -16.38 16.05
N ILE A 46 14.73 -16.38 17.14
CA ILE A 46 13.80 -15.28 17.46
C ILE A 46 14.56 -13.98 17.78
N LYS A 47 15.67 -14.07 18.52
CA LYS A 47 16.51 -12.89 18.84
C LYS A 47 17.15 -12.28 17.60
N THR A 48 17.63 -13.10 16.68
CA THR A 48 18.22 -12.61 15.43
C THR A 48 17.14 -12.01 14.53
N LEU A 49 15.95 -12.61 14.47
CA LEU A 49 14.81 -12.06 13.72
C LEU A 49 14.41 -10.66 14.22
N HIS A 50 14.32 -10.45 15.53
CA HIS A 50 14.04 -9.13 16.10
C HIS A 50 15.19 -8.13 15.94
N LYS A 51 16.44 -8.60 15.91
CA LYS A 51 17.62 -7.74 15.71
C LYS A 51 17.73 -7.24 14.28
N TYR A 52 17.33 -8.06 13.31
CA TYR A 52 17.41 -7.76 11.87
C TYR A 52 16.08 -7.33 11.25
N ASP A 53 15.10 -7.02 12.11
CA ASP A 53 13.72 -6.67 11.79
C ASP A 53 13.58 -5.59 10.71
N SER A 54 14.44 -4.58 10.74
CA SER A 54 14.39 -3.43 9.82
C SER A 54 15.27 -3.57 8.58
N GLU A 55 16.16 -4.56 8.55
CA GLU A 55 17.23 -4.63 7.54
C GLU A 55 16.96 -5.71 6.49
N GLU A 56 16.37 -6.84 6.85
CA GLU A 56 16.01 -7.91 5.91
C GLU A 56 14.64 -8.53 6.25
N PRO A 57 13.53 -7.90 5.83
CA PRO A 57 12.19 -8.42 6.08
C PRO A 57 11.96 -9.83 5.49
N GLN A 58 12.66 -10.19 4.41
CA GLN A 58 12.57 -11.53 3.80
C GLN A 58 12.95 -12.68 4.76
N LEU A 59 13.68 -12.40 5.84
CA LEU A 59 13.97 -13.38 6.89
C LEU A 59 12.71 -13.92 7.57
N TYR A 60 11.64 -13.13 7.65
CA TYR A 60 10.36 -13.56 8.24
C TYR A 60 9.72 -14.71 7.46
N ALA A 61 9.82 -14.72 6.12
CA ALA A 61 9.32 -15.82 5.30
C ALA A 61 10.11 -17.12 5.56
N ALA A 62 11.44 -17.02 5.65
CA ALA A 62 12.30 -18.15 5.98
C ALA A 62 12.06 -18.64 7.43
N ALA A 63 11.80 -17.71 8.36
CA ALA A 63 11.48 -18.01 9.74
C ALA A 63 10.14 -18.71 9.89
N LEU A 64 9.11 -18.29 9.15
CA LEU A 64 7.84 -18.99 9.14
C LEU A 64 8.00 -20.43 8.64
N ALA A 65 8.73 -20.64 7.54
CA ALA A 65 9.01 -21.98 7.02
C ALA A 65 9.80 -22.85 8.01
N TYR A 66 10.69 -22.25 8.81
CA TYR A 66 11.42 -22.94 9.86
C TYR A 66 10.52 -23.27 11.07
N PHE A 67 9.70 -22.33 11.54
CA PHE A 67 8.81 -22.55 12.68
C PHE A 67 7.74 -23.60 12.38
N THR A 68 7.35 -23.77 11.12
CA THR A 68 6.39 -24.79 10.69
C THR A 68 7.05 -26.14 10.35
N SER A 69 8.38 -26.24 10.38
CA SER A 69 9.10 -27.46 9.98
C SER A 69 8.97 -28.64 10.98
N SER A 70 8.76 -28.38 12.27
CA SER A 70 8.64 -29.41 13.32
C SER A 70 7.61 -29.03 14.38
N THR A 71 6.85 -30.02 14.86
CA THR A 71 5.85 -29.85 15.94
C THR A 71 6.47 -29.43 17.27
N GLU A 72 7.73 -29.79 17.51
CA GLU A 72 8.47 -29.38 18.71
C GLU A 72 8.86 -27.90 18.64
N ILE A 73 9.32 -27.46 17.47
CA ILE A 73 9.72 -26.06 17.21
C ILE A 73 8.50 -25.14 17.24
N LEU A 74 7.36 -25.58 16.67
CA LEU A 74 6.13 -24.81 16.71
C LEU A 74 5.62 -24.62 18.15
N LYS A 75 5.72 -25.65 18.99
CA LYS A 75 5.33 -25.56 20.41
C LYS A 75 6.27 -24.64 21.21
N GLU A 76 7.55 -24.63 20.89
CA GLU A 76 8.53 -23.76 21.54
C GLU A 76 8.38 -22.29 21.09
N ALA A 77 8.03 -22.07 19.82
CA ALA A 77 7.80 -20.73 19.27
C ALA A 77 6.43 -20.15 19.65
N GLY A 78 5.38 -20.97 19.79
CA GLY A 78 4.07 -20.62 20.35
C GLY A 78 3.51 -19.28 19.85
N ASP A 79 3.56 -18.26 20.70
CA ASP A 79 3.02 -16.92 20.47
C ASP A 79 3.84 -16.09 19.47
N GLU A 80 5.12 -16.39 19.28
CA GLU A 80 6.00 -15.67 18.34
C GLU A 80 5.61 -15.94 16.89
N VAL A 81 5.03 -17.10 16.59
CA VAL A 81 4.53 -17.41 15.24
C VAL A 81 3.38 -16.48 14.85
N GLU A 82 2.50 -16.12 15.79
CA GLU A 82 1.42 -15.18 15.53
C GLU A 82 1.95 -13.75 15.27
N LYS A 83 2.99 -13.33 16.00
CA LYS A 83 3.64 -12.03 15.77
C LYS A 83 4.34 -11.98 14.42
N VAL A 84 5.04 -13.05 14.05
CA VAL A 84 5.69 -13.21 12.73
C VAL A 84 4.64 -13.17 11.62
N LEU A 85 3.52 -13.87 11.77
CA LEU A 85 2.43 -13.86 10.79
C LEU A 85 1.81 -12.47 10.62
N LYS A 86 1.60 -11.72 11.72
CA LYS A 86 1.13 -10.33 11.65
C LYS A 86 2.12 -9.43 10.93
N LYS A 87 3.41 -9.58 11.24
CA LYS A 87 4.47 -8.80 10.61
C LYS A 87 4.59 -9.07 9.11
N ILE A 88 4.49 -10.33 8.69
CA ILE A 88 4.47 -10.71 7.28
C ILE A 88 3.29 -10.08 6.53
N ASP A 89 2.14 -9.98 7.18
CA ASP A 89 0.92 -9.40 6.59
C ASP A 89 0.96 -7.85 6.58
N GLU A 90 1.52 -7.21 7.61
CA GLU A 90 1.71 -5.74 7.66
C GLU A 90 2.75 -5.26 6.64
N ASP A 91 3.87 -5.97 6.53
CA ASP A 91 4.97 -5.62 5.62
C ASP A 91 4.79 -6.17 4.20
N GLY A 92 3.70 -6.90 3.93
CA GLY A 92 3.37 -7.45 2.60
C GLY A 92 4.42 -8.44 2.05
N LEU A 93 5.12 -9.14 2.93
CA LEU A 93 6.33 -9.92 2.58
C LEU A 93 6.02 -11.21 1.82
N MET A 94 4.79 -11.69 1.95
CA MET A 94 4.29 -12.87 1.25
C MET A 94 2.83 -12.66 0.89
N ALA A 95 2.45 -13.11 -0.31
CA ALA A 95 1.04 -13.23 -0.66
C ALA A 95 0.34 -14.17 0.33
N SER A 96 -0.88 -13.81 0.74
CA SER A 96 -1.66 -14.61 1.70
C SER A 96 -1.87 -16.06 1.23
N LEU A 97 -1.91 -16.31 -0.08
CA LEU A 97 -1.91 -17.66 -0.65
C LEU A 97 -0.62 -18.44 -0.35
N GLN A 98 0.54 -17.80 -0.46
CA GLN A 98 1.84 -18.41 -0.20
C GLN A 98 1.96 -18.78 1.29
N VAL A 99 1.48 -17.92 2.19
CA VAL A 99 1.43 -18.20 3.63
C VAL A 99 0.58 -19.45 3.92
N ILE A 100 -0.60 -19.56 3.27
CA ILE A 100 -1.47 -20.73 3.39
C ILE A 100 -0.79 -21.99 2.87
N GLN A 101 -0.09 -21.91 1.74
CA GLN A 101 0.66 -23.05 1.19
C GLN A 101 1.75 -23.53 2.15
N THR A 102 2.55 -22.62 2.71
CA THR A 102 3.59 -22.96 3.69
C THR A 102 3.02 -23.61 4.95
N LEU A 103 1.88 -23.12 5.43
CA LEU A 103 1.18 -23.67 6.58
C LEU A 103 0.47 -25.01 6.28
N SER A 104 0.01 -25.23 5.04
CA SER A 104 -0.73 -26.43 4.66
C SER A 104 0.18 -27.61 4.30
N VAL A 105 1.38 -27.35 3.76
CA VAL A 105 2.35 -28.39 3.38
C VAL A 105 2.96 -29.07 4.61
N THR A 106 3.07 -28.32 5.70
CA THR A 106 3.59 -28.81 6.96
C THR A 106 2.40 -29.20 7.84
N HIS A 107 2.10 -30.51 7.95
CA HIS A 107 1.06 -31.09 8.83
C HIS A 107 1.22 -30.78 10.34
N VAL A 108 2.09 -29.83 10.65
CA VAL A 108 2.52 -29.30 11.93
C VAL A 108 1.67 -28.09 12.35
N ALA A 109 1.14 -27.31 11.39
CA ALA A 109 0.34 -26.14 11.71
C ALA A 109 -0.97 -26.54 12.43
N THR A 110 -1.19 -25.96 13.61
CA THR A 110 -2.43 -26.18 14.34
C THR A 110 -3.58 -25.54 13.58
N MET A 111 -4.63 -26.29 13.26
CA MET A 111 -5.82 -25.81 12.53
C MET A 111 -6.40 -24.50 13.11
N GLY A 112 -6.21 -24.25 14.41
CA GLY A 112 -6.58 -23.00 15.07
C GLY A 112 -5.80 -21.76 14.59
N LEU A 113 -4.50 -21.88 14.32
CA LEU A 113 -3.67 -20.79 13.83
C LEU A 113 -4.07 -20.39 12.40
N VAL A 114 -4.25 -21.40 11.53
CA VAL A 114 -4.68 -21.22 10.14
C VAL A 114 -6.08 -20.60 10.09
N LYS A 115 -7.02 -21.12 10.89
CA LYS A 115 -8.39 -20.58 10.95
C LYS A 115 -8.42 -19.12 11.40
N ARG A 116 -7.64 -18.75 12.42
CA ARG A 116 -7.56 -17.35 12.89
C ARG A 116 -6.98 -16.44 11.83
N TYR A 117 -5.85 -16.82 11.24
CA TYR A 117 -5.20 -16.03 10.18
C TYR A 117 -6.13 -15.82 8.98
N LEU A 118 -6.75 -16.90 8.47
CA LEU A 118 -7.71 -16.82 7.38
C LEU A 118 -8.93 -15.96 7.72
N SER A 119 -9.45 -16.05 8.95
CA SER A 119 -10.60 -15.25 9.37
C SER A 119 -10.26 -13.76 9.35
N THR A 120 -9.06 -13.38 9.82
CA THR A 120 -8.59 -11.99 9.80
C THR A 120 -8.41 -11.47 8.38
N VAL A 121 -7.75 -12.24 7.50
CA VAL A 121 -7.53 -11.85 6.10
C VAL A 121 -8.86 -11.69 5.38
N VAL A 122 -9.76 -12.67 5.49
CA VAL A 122 -11.09 -12.60 4.85
C VAL A 122 -11.90 -11.42 5.35
N GLN A 123 -11.84 -11.11 6.66
CA GLN A 123 -12.55 -9.96 7.21
C GLN A 123 -12.00 -8.64 6.64
N ARG A 124 -10.67 -8.48 6.56
CA ARG A 124 -10.03 -7.30 5.97
C ARG A 124 -10.47 -7.10 4.51
N GLU A 125 -10.38 -8.15 3.70
CA GLU A 125 -10.79 -8.12 2.29
C GLU A 125 -12.28 -7.74 2.15
N GLN A 126 -13.15 -8.28 3.01
CA GLN A 126 -14.57 -7.92 3.01
C GLN A 126 -14.80 -6.46 3.36
N ASP A 127 -14.07 -5.92 4.34
CA ASP A 127 -14.16 -4.51 4.74
C ASP A 127 -13.66 -3.58 3.63
N GLU A 128 -12.58 -3.95 2.94
CA GLU A 128 -12.07 -3.22 1.76
C GLU A 128 -13.07 -3.23 0.61
N ILE A 129 -13.66 -4.40 0.29
CA ILE A 129 -14.72 -4.51 -0.72
C ILE A 129 -15.91 -3.64 -0.34
N ALA A 130 -16.33 -3.65 0.92
CA ALA A 130 -17.44 -2.84 1.40
C ALA A 130 -17.14 -1.34 1.28
N ASN A 131 -15.94 -0.90 1.63
CA ASN A 131 -15.51 0.49 1.47
C ASN A 131 -15.47 0.91 0.00
N ASN A 132 -14.88 0.08 -0.86
CA ASN A 132 -14.81 0.32 -2.30
C ASN A 132 -16.21 0.42 -2.92
N ARG A 133 -17.16 -0.44 -2.52
CA ARG A 133 -18.57 -0.35 -2.96
C ARG A 133 -19.21 0.96 -2.52
N ARG A 134 -19.00 1.41 -1.28
CA ARG A 134 -19.51 2.71 -0.80
C ARG A 134 -18.95 3.87 -1.61
N LEU A 135 -17.65 3.86 -1.91
CA LEU A 135 -17.01 4.90 -2.74
C LEU A 135 -17.58 4.91 -4.17
N ILE A 136 -17.79 3.73 -4.77
CA ILE A 136 -18.43 3.61 -6.09
C ILE A 136 -19.83 4.24 -6.07
N ASP A 137 -20.63 3.96 -5.05
CA ASP A 137 -21.99 4.51 -4.94
C ASP A 137 -21.99 6.03 -4.77
N ILE A 138 -21.05 6.57 -3.98
CA ILE A 138 -20.86 8.02 -3.83
C ILE A 138 -20.49 8.65 -5.17
N TYR A 139 -19.45 8.14 -5.84
CA TYR A 139 -19.01 8.68 -7.13
C TYR A 139 -20.07 8.55 -8.22
N ARG A 140 -20.89 7.48 -8.21
CA ARG A 140 -22.03 7.34 -9.12
C ARG A 140 -23.08 8.42 -8.88
N LYS A 141 -23.48 8.64 -7.63
CA LYS A 141 -24.45 9.68 -7.26
C LYS A 141 -23.95 11.07 -7.62
N ASP A 142 -22.67 11.36 -7.36
CA ASP A 142 -22.06 12.62 -7.73
C ASP A 142 -22.06 12.80 -9.25
N THR A 143 -21.68 11.76 -10.01
CA THR A 143 -21.70 11.77 -11.47
C THR A 143 -23.10 12.04 -12.01
N THR A 144 -24.13 11.35 -11.51
CA THR A 144 -25.52 11.59 -11.94
C THR A 144 -25.98 13.00 -11.61
N THR A 145 -25.60 13.52 -10.44
CA THR A 145 -25.94 14.90 -10.04
C THR A 145 -25.26 15.91 -10.95
N LYS A 146 -23.97 15.71 -11.27
CA LYS A 146 -23.23 16.59 -12.19
C LYS A 146 -23.76 16.54 -13.62
N LEU A 147 -24.19 15.38 -14.10
CA LEU A 147 -24.83 15.28 -15.41
C LEU A 147 -26.16 16.04 -15.45
N GLY A 148 -26.97 15.93 -14.38
CA GLY A 148 -28.19 16.73 -14.23
C GLY A 148 -27.91 18.23 -14.20
N GLU A 149 -26.91 18.67 -13.42
CA GLU A 149 -26.47 20.07 -13.39
C GLU A 149 -26.05 20.57 -14.80
N ILE A 150 -25.34 19.75 -15.59
CA ILE A 150 -24.95 20.11 -16.96
C ILE A 150 -26.18 20.25 -17.87
N GLU A 151 -27.12 19.31 -17.79
CA GLU A 151 -28.35 19.33 -18.59
C GLU A 151 -29.20 20.56 -18.26
N GLU A 152 -29.39 20.86 -16.97
CA GLU A 152 -30.09 22.06 -16.50
C GLU A 152 -29.42 23.34 -17.02
N LEU A 153 -28.10 23.47 -16.88
CA LEU A 153 -27.34 24.64 -17.35
C LEU A 153 -27.37 24.80 -18.88
N SER A 154 -27.57 23.72 -19.64
CA SER A 154 -27.62 23.74 -21.10
C SER A 154 -29.00 24.06 -21.68
N THR A 155 -30.07 23.69 -20.97
CA THR A 155 -31.46 23.75 -21.46
C THR A 155 -32.28 24.86 -20.83
N THR A 156 -31.99 25.23 -19.58
CA THR A 156 -32.79 26.20 -18.84
C THR A 156 -32.17 27.61 -18.85
N PRO A 157 -32.97 28.67 -19.03
CA PRO A 157 -32.48 30.03 -18.92
C PRO A 157 -32.14 30.36 -17.47
N VAL A 158 -30.90 30.80 -17.23
CA VAL A 158 -30.43 31.19 -15.89
C VAL A 158 -30.65 32.69 -15.69
N SER A 159 -31.41 33.05 -14.65
CA SER A 159 -31.57 34.46 -14.26
C SER A 159 -30.39 34.91 -13.38
N PHE A 160 -29.76 36.03 -13.73
CA PHE A 160 -28.73 36.66 -12.93
C PHE A 160 -29.31 37.84 -12.13
N SER A 161 -29.30 37.74 -10.80
CA SER A 161 -29.79 38.79 -9.89
C SER A 161 -28.67 39.46 -9.09
N ALA A 162 -27.41 39.13 -9.37
CA ALA A 162 -26.26 39.69 -8.66
C ALA A 162 -26.14 41.19 -8.93
N THR A 163 -26.02 41.99 -7.88
CA THR A 163 -25.87 43.46 -7.93
C THR A 163 -24.46 43.92 -7.56
N ARG A 164 -23.60 43.00 -7.11
CA ARG A 164 -22.23 43.27 -6.66
C ARG A 164 -21.22 42.35 -7.34
N CYS A 165 -20.03 42.87 -7.59
CA CYS A 165 -18.92 42.13 -8.18
C CYS A 165 -18.29 41.20 -7.15
N SER A 166 -18.15 39.90 -7.44
CA SER A 166 -17.58 38.94 -6.48
C SER A 166 -16.06 39.05 -6.27
N THR A 167 -15.38 39.99 -6.96
CA THR A 167 -13.92 40.24 -6.79
C THR A 167 -13.64 41.50 -5.97
N CYS A 168 -14.43 42.57 -6.15
CA CYS A 168 -14.18 43.88 -5.53
C CYS A 168 -15.33 44.36 -4.64
N ASP A 169 -16.42 43.58 -4.53
CA ASP A 169 -17.65 43.85 -3.76
C ASP A 169 -18.38 45.17 -4.06
N MET A 170 -17.90 45.94 -5.03
CA MET A 170 -18.57 47.15 -5.51
C MET A 170 -19.80 46.79 -6.34
N THR A 171 -20.74 47.74 -6.41
CA THR A 171 -21.93 47.64 -7.27
C THR A 171 -21.52 47.39 -8.72
N LEU A 172 -22.21 46.48 -9.38
CA LEU A 172 -21.93 46.15 -10.78
C LEU A 172 -22.25 47.34 -11.68
N ASP A 173 -21.25 47.82 -12.42
CA ASP A 173 -21.39 48.80 -13.49
C ASP A 173 -21.14 48.12 -14.85
N LEU A 174 -21.82 48.60 -15.88
CA LEU A 174 -21.66 48.08 -17.24
C LEU A 174 -20.27 48.47 -17.79
N PRO A 175 -19.57 47.58 -18.51
CA PRO A 175 -19.95 46.22 -18.92
C PRO A 175 -19.70 45.12 -17.87
N ILE A 176 -20.66 44.19 -17.75
CA ILE A 176 -20.68 43.10 -16.76
C ILE A 176 -20.55 41.75 -17.47
N VAL A 177 -19.76 40.84 -16.87
CA VAL A 177 -19.66 39.44 -17.30
C VAL A 177 -20.33 38.55 -16.26
N HIS A 178 -21.34 37.80 -16.70
CA HIS A 178 -22.04 36.82 -15.87
C HIS A 178 -21.56 35.42 -16.21
N PHE A 179 -21.16 34.65 -15.20
CA PHE A 179 -20.83 33.24 -15.36
C PHE A 179 -22.03 32.37 -14.95
N LEU A 180 -22.23 31.26 -15.65
CA LEU A 180 -23.29 30.28 -15.32
C LEU A 180 -23.15 29.67 -13.92
N CYS A 181 -21.97 29.75 -13.30
CA CYS A 181 -21.80 29.39 -11.90
C CYS A 181 -22.47 30.38 -10.90
N LYS A 182 -23.08 31.46 -11.40
CA LYS A 182 -23.78 32.58 -10.72
C LYS A 182 -22.95 33.82 -10.30
N PRO A 183 -21.63 33.75 -10.05
CA PRO A 183 -20.78 34.92 -9.89
C PRO A 183 -20.86 35.87 -11.08
N SER A 184 -20.92 37.14 -10.76
CA SER A 184 -20.95 38.24 -11.72
C SER A 184 -19.80 39.18 -11.41
N HIS A 185 -19.10 39.62 -12.45
CA HIS A 185 -17.89 40.44 -12.31
C HIS A 185 -17.92 41.60 -13.29
N HIS A 186 -17.27 42.71 -12.95
CA HIS A 186 -16.98 43.74 -13.92
C HIS A 186 -15.99 43.21 -14.96
N GLN A 187 -16.12 43.64 -16.22
CA GLN A 187 -15.13 43.30 -17.25
C GLN A 187 -13.70 43.72 -16.85
N ARG A 188 -13.55 44.87 -16.16
CA ARG A 188 -12.25 45.36 -15.64
C ARG A 188 -11.66 44.51 -14.50
N CYS A 189 -12.50 43.81 -13.74
CA CYS A 189 -12.07 42.98 -12.62
C CYS A 189 -11.71 41.55 -13.06
N LEU A 190 -11.94 41.24 -14.34
CA LEU A 190 -11.71 39.94 -14.94
C LEU A 190 -10.38 39.97 -15.71
N LYS A 191 -9.41 39.15 -15.28
CA LYS A 191 -8.11 39.04 -15.98
C LYS A 191 -8.13 38.02 -17.11
N GLU A 192 -8.92 36.96 -16.97
CA GLU A 192 -9.05 35.86 -17.94
C GLU A 192 -10.54 35.57 -18.17
N LEU A 193 -10.90 34.94 -19.28
CA LEU A 193 -12.29 34.56 -19.61
C LEU A 193 -12.85 33.40 -18.74
N GLU A 194 -12.30 33.17 -17.55
CA GLU A 194 -12.71 32.13 -16.60
C GLU A 194 -13.06 32.76 -15.23
N CYS A 195 -14.04 32.18 -14.53
CA CYS A 195 -14.45 32.66 -13.21
C CYS A 195 -13.30 32.47 -12.21
N PRO A 196 -12.81 33.52 -11.52
CA PRO A 196 -11.66 33.43 -10.61
C PRO A 196 -11.92 32.50 -9.41
N ILE A 197 -13.17 32.30 -9.02
CA ILE A 197 -13.57 31.42 -7.91
C ILE A 197 -13.52 29.95 -8.33
N CYS A 198 -13.89 29.63 -9.58
CA CYS A 198 -13.93 28.27 -10.11
C CYS A 198 -12.62 27.84 -10.76
N ALA A 199 -11.82 28.79 -11.28
CA ALA A 199 -10.56 28.55 -11.96
C ALA A 199 -9.61 27.58 -11.22
N PRO A 200 -9.31 27.72 -9.91
CA PRO A 200 -8.39 26.79 -9.24
C PRO A 200 -8.95 25.37 -9.21
N LYS A 201 -10.25 25.19 -8.96
CA LYS A 201 -10.89 23.87 -8.94
C LYS A 201 -10.89 23.25 -10.34
N ASN A 202 -11.24 24.01 -11.37
CA ASN A 202 -11.21 23.55 -12.75
C ASN A 202 -9.80 23.16 -13.20
N ALA A 203 -8.78 23.92 -12.79
CA ALA A 203 -7.38 23.59 -13.08
C ALA A 203 -6.97 22.24 -12.47
N THR A 204 -7.34 21.97 -11.21
CA THR A 204 -7.07 20.66 -10.59
C THR A 204 -7.76 19.52 -11.34
N VAL A 205 -9.02 19.68 -11.74
CA VAL A 205 -9.75 18.66 -12.52
C VAL A 205 -9.11 18.44 -13.89
N ARG A 206 -8.70 19.51 -14.59
CA ARG A 206 -7.98 19.39 -15.87
C ARG A 206 -6.65 18.67 -15.71
N GLN A 207 -5.90 18.94 -14.64
CA GLN A 207 -4.64 18.27 -14.35
C GLN A 207 -4.84 16.79 -14.02
N VAL A 208 -5.84 16.45 -13.21
CA VAL A 208 -6.20 15.06 -12.90
C VAL A 208 -6.58 14.31 -14.18
N LYS A 209 -7.42 14.92 -15.03
CA LYS A 209 -7.80 14.33 -16.31
C LYS A 209 -6.59 14.09 -17.21
N LYS A 210 -5.70 15.08 -17.34
CA LYS A 210 -4.47 14.96 -18.12
C LYS A 210 -3.56 13.83 -17.59
N ALA A 211 -3.39 13.75 -16.27
CA ALA A 211 -2.63 12.67 -15.65
C ALA A 211 -3.26 11.29 -15.92
N GLN A 212 -4.58 11.19 -15.84
CA GLN A 212 -5.31 9.95 -16.15
C GLN A 212 -5.17 9.55 -17.63
N GLU A 213 -5.25 10.49 -18.57
CA GLU A 213 -5.05 10.24 -20.00
C GLU A 213 -3.62 9.78 -20.31
N GLU A 214 -2.63 10.44 -19.71
CA GLU A 214 -1.22 10.07 -19.86
C GLU A 214 -0.91 8.70 -19.23
N SER A 215 -1.55 8.34 -18.12
CA SER A 215 -1.42 7.02 -17.50
C SER A 215 -2.18 5.95 -18.29
N ALA A 216 -3.33 6.27 -18.89
CA ALA A 216 -4.10 5.34 -19.71
C ALA A 216 -3.30 4.84 -20.93
N SER A 217 -2.43 5.68 -21.51
CA SER A 217 -1.54 5.29 -22.60
C SER A 217 -0.33 4.45 -22.17
N ARG A 218 -0.03 4.39 -20.87
CA ARG A 218 1.13 3.69 -20.30
C ARG A 218 0.75 2.33 -19.72
N HIS A 219 0.23 1.44 -20.57
CA HIS A 219 -0.12 0.06 -20.20
C HIS A 219 1.05 -0.74 -19.61
N GLY A 220 2.30 -0.43 -19.98
CA GLY A 220 3.49 -1.10 -19.43
C GLY A 220 3.68 -0.87 -17.92
N LEU A 221 3.41 0.35 -17.44
CA LEU A 221 3.51 0.67 -16.01
C LEU A 221 2.46 -0.09 -15.18
N PHE A 222 1.26 -0.28 -15.73
CA PHE A 222 0.22 -1.07 -15.10
C PHE A 222 0.65 -2.53 -14.89
N TRP A 223 1.33 -3.13 -15.88
CA TRP A 223 1.86 -4.49 -15.75
C TRP A 223 3.02 -4.57 -14.76
N ASP A 224 3.91 -3.57 -14.75
CA ASP A 224 5.01 -3.49 -13.79
C ASP A 224 4.50 -3.32 -12.35
N ASP A 225 3.41 -2.57 -12.14
CA ASP A 225 2.79 -2.39 -10.83
C ASP A 225 2.03 -3.65 -10.36
N LEU A 226 1.39 -4.37 -11.29
CA LEU A 226 0.79 -5.68 -11.04
C LEU A 226 1.82 -6.76 -10.68
N GLN A 227 3.04 -6.67 -11.19
CA GLN A 227 4.12 -7.61 -10.83
C GLN A 227 4.77 -7.30 -9.49
N LYS A 228 4.60 -6.07 -8.99
CA LYS A 228 5.18 -5.62 -7.70
C LYS A 228 4.22 -5.74 -6.52
N SER A 229 2.92 -5.88 -6.77
CA SER A 229 1.88 -6.17 -5.76
C SER A 229 1.68 -7.66 -5.60
#